data_AF-A0A820KBY6-F1
#
_entry.id   AF-A0A820KBY6-F1
#
_cell.length_a   1.000
_cell.length_b   1.000
_cell.length_c   1.000
_cell.angle_alpha   90.00
_cell.angle_beta   90.00
_cell.angle_gamma   90.00
#
_symmetry.space_group_name_H-M   'P 1'
#
loop_
_entity.id
_entity.type
_entity.pdbx_description
1 polymer ?
#
loop_
_entity_poly.entity_id
_entity_poly.type
_entity_poly.pdbx_seq_one_letter_code
_entity_poly.pdbx_strand_id
1 'polypeptide(L)'
;MKLHPLRRIKYYQLPCQKRSPLLSCFYDDNHFCFCNDYDHQCLTNCFEFNHGIEHNCFGQSNCENGAHCLQDKATCPQSSICVCPKCFYGARCQFTSNLFDLSLDAILGYYIQPH
;
A
#
# COMPACT_ATOMS: atom_id res chain seq x y z
N MET A 1 15.73 25.74 -7.63
CA MET A 1 16.14 25.20 -8.94
C MET A 1 15.66 23.75 -9.02
N LYS A 2 14.64 23.43 -9.83
CA LYS A 2 14.18 22.03 -10.02
C LYS A 2 15.15 21.35 -11.01
N LEU A 3 15.72 20.20 -10.62
CA LEU A 3 16.50 19.39 -11.54
C LEU A 3 15.59 18.80 -12.61
N HIS A 4 16.10 18.70 -13.85
CA HIS A 4 15.44 17.97 -14.92
C HIS A 4 15.12 16.52 -14.47
N PRO A 5 13.96 15.95 -14.81
CA PRO A 5 13.54 14.62 -14.34
C PRO A 5 14.61 13.53 -14.53
N LEU A 6 15.21 13.44 -15.72
CA LEU A 6 16.29 12.49 -16.02
C LEU A 6 17.52 12.63 -15.11
N ARG A 7 17.80 13.83 -14.59
CA ARG A 7 18.90 14.05 -13.64
C ARG A 7 18.52 13.63 -12.22
N ARG A 8 17.23 13.74 -11.85
CA ARG A 8 16.73 13.34 -10.53
C ARG A 8 16.80 11.83 -10.33
N ILE A 9 16.44 11.05 -11.35
CA ILE A 9 16.43 9.58 -11.31
C ILE A 9 17.78 9.01 -10.86
N LYS A 10 18.91 9.63 -11.26
CA LYS A 10 20.27 9.22 -10.85
C LYS A 10 20.49 9.21 -9.34
N TYR A 11 19.69 9.98 -8.60
CA TYR A 11 19.82 10.17 -7.15
C TYR A 11 18.77 9.41 -6.34
N TYR A 12 17.88 8.64 -6.97
CA TYR A 12 16.80 7.92 -6.27
C TYR A 12 17.30 6.84 -5.30
N GLN A 13 18.53 6.37 -5.47
CA GLN A 13 19.18 5.48 -4.50
C GLN A 13 19.58 6.17 -3.17
N LEU A 14 19.83 7.48 -3.19
CA LEU A 14 20.38 8.19 -2.02
C LEU A 14 19.44 8.22 -0.81
N PRO A 15 18.11 8.44 -0.96
CA PRO A 15 17.18 8.37 0.17
C PRO A 15 17.24 7.02 0.89
N CYS A 16 17.21 5.91 0.16
CA CYS A 16 17.28 4.57 0.73
C CYS A 16 18.65 4.33 1.40
N GLN A 17 19.77 4.69 0.77
CA GLN A 17 21.10 4.52 1.36
C GLN A 17 21.31 5.30 2.65
N LYS A 18 20.75 6.52 2.74
CA LYS A 18 20.94 7.40 3.91
C LYS A 18 19.97 7.16 5.05
N ARG A 19 18.81 6.56 4.77
CA ARG A 19 17.71 6.41 5.75
C ARG A 19 17.22 4.98 5.93
N SER A 20 17.75 3.99 5.21
CA SER A 20 17.47 2.58 5.50
C SER A 20 17.96 2.25 6.92
N PRO A 21 17.19 1.50 7.74
CA PRO A 21 15.89 0.86 7.41
C PRO A 21 14.65 1.72 7.72
N LEU A 22 14.82 2.94 8.26
CA LEU A 22 13.72 3.82 8.68
C LEU A 22 12.84 4.32 7.52
N LEU A 23 13.35 4.29 6.28
CA LEU A 23 12.62 4.66 5.08
C LEU A 23 12.34 3.42 4.22
N SER A 24 11.09 2.95 4.20
CA SER A 24 10.69 1.81 3.36
C SER A 24 10.36 2.21 1.93
N CYS A 25 9.81 3.40 1.70
CA CYS A 25 9.46 3.90 0.37
C CYS A 25 9.43 5.43 0.34
N PHE A 26 9.48 6.00 -0.86
CA PHE A 26 9.28 7.41 -1.13
C PHE A 26 8.68 7.59 -2.53
N TYR A 27 8.16 8.77 -2.82
CA TYR A 27 7.60 9.06 -4.13
C TYR A 27 7.87 10.50 -4.54
N ASP A 28 7.71 10.78 -5.83
CA ASP A 28 7.68 12.13 -6.37
C ASP A 28 6.44 12.38 -7.24
N ASP A 29 6.50 13.36 -8.15
CA ASP A 29 5.34 13.70 -8.99
C ASP A 29 4.96 12.57 -9.96
N ASN A 30 5.92 11.72 -10.37
CA ASN A 30 5.74 10.73 -11.44
C ASN A 30 6.15 9.31 -11.05
N HIS A 31 6.95 9.13 -10.00
CA HIS A 31 7.50 7.83 -9.63
C HIS A 31 7.22 7.50 -8.18
N PHE A 32 6.85 6.25 -7.96
CA PHE A 32 6.90 5.62 -6.65
C PHE A 32 8.14 4.74 -6.57
N CYS A 33 8.84 4.80 -5.44
CA CYS A 33 10.05 4.06 -5.20
C CYS A 33 9.97 3.32 -3.85
N PHE A 34 10.43 2.08 -3.82
CA PHE A 34 10.59 1.32 -2.58
C PHE A 34 12.04 0.90 -2.36
N CYS A 35 12.45 0.93 -1.10
CA CYS A 35 13.77 0.58 -0.64
C CYS A 35 13.79 -0.92 -0.31
N ASN A 36 14.55 -1.70 -1.07
CA ASN A 36 14.81 -3.09 -0.76
C ASN A 36 16.22 -3.23 -0.19
N ASP A 37 16.35 -4.03 0.87
CA ASP A 37 17.64 -4.42 1.42
C ASP A 37 17.93 -5.87 1.02
N TYR A 38 18.65 -6.06 -0.09
CA TYR A 38 19.12 -7.39 -0.52
C TYR A 38 20.62 -7.45 -0.25
N ASP A 39 21.06 -8.37 0.62
CA ASP A 39 22.47 -8.68 0.87
C ASP A 39 23.40 -7.44 0.95
N HIS A 40 23.03 -6.47 1.79
CA HIS A 40 23.81 -5.24 2.02
C HIS A 40 23.94 -4.31 0.80
N GLN A 41 23.12 -4.51 -0.24
CA GLN A 41 22.94 -3.58 -1.34
C GLN A 41 21.53 -2.98 -1.26
N CYS A 42 21.45 -1.72 -0.83
CA CYS A 42 20.23 -0.94 -0.88
C CYS A 42 19.85 -0.68 -2.35
N LEU A 43 18.99 -1.54 -2.88
CA LEU A 43 18.41 -1.40 -4.21
C LEU A 43 17.12 -0.59 -4.09
N THR A 44 17.05 0.51 -4.84
CA THR A 44 15.82 1.30 -4.96
C THR A 44 15.13 0.93 -6.26
N ASN A 45 13.94 0.36 -6.13
CA ASN A 45 13.11 0.04 -7.28
C ASN A 45 12.06 1.13 -7.44
N CYS A 46 12.12 1.82 -8.57
CA CYS A 46 11.22 2.91 -8.91
C CYS A 46 10.41 2.55 -10.15
N PHE A 47 9.13 2.89 -10.13
CA PHE A 47 8.23 2.71 -11.26
C PHE A 47 7.37 3.96 -11.44
N GLU A 48 6.96 4.21 -12.69
CA GLU A 48 6.01 5.28 -12.99
C GLU A 48 4.71 5.03 -12.23
N PHE A 49 4.21 6.07 -11.58
CA PHE A 49 3.01 6.00 -10.78
C PHE A 49 2.24 7.31 -10.93
N ASN A 50 1.00 7.22 -11.40
CA ASN A 50 0.14 8.38 -11.53
C ASN A 50 -0.62 8.61 -10.22
N HIS A 51 -0.11 9.53 -9.40
CA HIS A 51 -0.70 9.93 -8.12
C HIS A 51 -2.09 10.57 -8.24
N GLY A 52 -2.51 10.97 -9.44
CA GLY A 52 -3.84 11.53 -9.70
C GLY A 52 -4.92 10.48 -9.95
N ILE A 53 -4.58 9.20 -10.07
CA ILE A 53 -5.57 8.14 -10.22
C ILE A 53 -6.20 7.87 -8.86
N GLU A 54 -7.50 8.15 -8.74
CA GLU A 54 -8.26 7.81 -7.56
C GLU A 54 -8.61 6.31 -7.59
N HIS A 55 -7.93 5.55 -6.73
CA HIS A 55 -8.28 4.16 -6.49
C HIS A 55 -9.40 4.12 -5.44
N ASN A 56 -10.64 4.16 -5.90
CA ASN A 56 -11.85 4.03 -5.06
C ASN A 56 -12.81 2.95 -5.58
N CYS A 57 -12.31 2.06 -6.45
CA CYS A 57 -13.08 1.01 -7.11
C CYS A 57 -14.35 1.53 -7.81
N PHE A 58 -14.29 2.75 -8.37
CA PHE A 58 -15.41 3.43 -9.04
C PHE A 58 -16.67 3.55 -8.17
N GLY A 59 -16.50 3.62 -6.85
CA GLY A 59 -17.61 3.62 -5.90
C GLY A 59 -18.31 2.27 -5.73
N GLN A 60 -17.84 1.21 -6.39
CA GLN A 60 -18.36 -0.16 -6.28
C GLN A 60 -17.54 -1.01 -5.31
N SER A 61 -16.98 -0.38 -4.28
CA SER A 61 -16.17 -1.06 -3.29
C SER A 61 -17.03 -1.98 -2.41
N ASN A 62 -16.57 -3.21 -2.23
CA ASN A 62 -17.10 -4.13 -1.22
C ASN A 62 -16.48 -3.91 0.16
N CYS A 63 -15.56 -2.95 0.31
CA CYS A 63 -14.90 -2.66 1.57
C CYS A 63 -15.88 -1.99 2.54
N GLU A 64 -15.81 -2.39 3.80
CA GLU A 64 -16.69 -1.94 4.87
C GLU A 64 -15.97 -0.93 5.77
N ASN A 65 -16.72 -0.30 6.69
CA ASN A 65 -16.18 0.54 7.76
C ASN A 65 -15.28 1.71 7.30
N GLY A 66 -15.59 2.28 6.13
CA GLY A 66 -14.84 3.43 5.59
C GLY A 66 -13.45 3.09 5.07
N ALA A 67 -13.19 1.82 4.76
CA ALA A 67 -11.93 1.38 4.17
C ALA A 67 -11.72 1.89 2.74
N HIS A 68 -10.46 2.15 2.39
CA HIS A 68 -10.09 2.53 1.04
C HIS A 68 -9.99 1.30 0.14
N CYS A 69 -10.49 1.42 -1.09
CA CYS A 69 -10.51 0.31 -2.05
C CYS A 69 -9.47 0.50 -3.13
N LEU A 70 -8.48 -0.38 -3.16
CA LEU A 70 -7.47 -0.39 -4.21
C LEU A 70 -7.80 -1.48 -5.22
N GLN A 71 -7.59 -1.19 -6.50
CA GLN A 71 -7.80 -2.14 -7.60
C GLN A 71 -6.58 -2.15 -8.52
N ASP A 72 -6.35 -3.29 -9.17
CA ASP A 72 -5.21 -3.50 -10.06
C ASP A 72 -5.29 -2.70 -11.36
N LYS A 73 -6.49 -2.62 -11.95
CA LYS A 73 -6.72 -1.95 -13.24
C LYS A 73 -7.90 -0.99 -13.13
N ALA A 74 -7.81 0.13 -13.84
CA ALA A 74 -8.94 1.03 -14.00
C ALA A 74 -10.05 0.40 -14.84
N THR A 75 -9.73 -0.36 -15.88
CA THR A 75 -10.75 -0.99 -16.74
C THR A 75 -10.77 -2.49 -16.46
N CYS A 76 -11.93 -3.00 -16.05
CA CYS A 76 -12.14 -4.42 -15.70
C CYS A 76 -11.12 -4.94 -14.67
N PRO A 77 -11.20 -4.49 -13.40
CA PRO A 77 -10.27 -4.92 -12.36
C PRO A 77 -10.38 -6.43 -12.15
N GLN A 78 -9.23 -7.11 -12.12
CA GLN A 78 -9.18 -8.56 -11.84
C GLN A 78 -8.99 -8.82 -10.35
N SER A 79 -8.48 -7.85 -9.61
CA SER A 79 -8.30 -7.95 -8.17
C SER A 79 -8.54 -6.61 -7.49
N SER A 80 -9.05 -6.67 -6.27
CA SER A 80 -9.21 -5.51 -5.39
C SER A 80 -8.84 -5.89 -3.96
N ILE A 81 -8.36 -4.91 -3.20
CA ILE A 81 -8.00 -5.05 -1.80
C ILE A 81 -8.51 -3.87 -0.99
N CYS A 82 -8.91 -4.14 0.25
CA CYS A 82 -9.36 -3.14 1.19
C CYS A 82 -8.22 -2.73 2.13
N VAL A 83 -7.91 -1.43 2.15
CA VAL A 83 -7.00 -0.84 3.13
C VAL A 83 -7.81 -0.42 4.35
N CYS A 84 -7.71 -1.22 5.41
CA CYS A 84 -8.51 -1.04 6.60
C CYS A 84 -8.05 0.14 7.45
N PRO A 85 -8.98 0.93 8.01
CA PRO A 85 -8.67 1.90 9.05
C PRO A 85 -8.20 1.20 10.33
N LYS A 86 -7.68 1.99 11.28
CA LYS A 86 -7.26 1.47 12.59
C LYS A 86 -8.41 0.73 13.28
N CYS A 87 -8.08 -0.39 13.90
CA CYS A 87 -9.00 -1.27 14.63
C CYS A 87 -10.05 -1.97 13.75
N PHE A 88 -9.89 -2.00 12.43
CA PHE A 88 -10.68 -2.83 11.51
C PHE A 88 -9.79 -3.83 10.77
N TYR A 89 -10.32 -5.02 10.49
CA TYR A 89 -9.57 -6.09 9.85
C TYR A 89 -10.48 -7.09 9.14
N GLY A 90 -9.88 -8.06 8.45
CA GLY A 90 -10.57 -8.97 7.54
C GLY A 90 -10.44 -8.53 6.07
N ALA A 91 -10.76 -9.43 5.14
CA ALA A 91 -10.62 -9.17 3.69
C ALA A 91 -11.43 -7.96 3.20
N ARG A 92 -12.53 -7.62 3.90
CA ARG A 92 -13.39 -6.46 3.60
C ARG A 92 -13.35 -5.41 4.69
N CYS A 93 -12.44 -5.53 5.68
CA CYS A 93 -12.44 -4.71 6.89
C CYS A 93 -13.73 -4.84 7.72
N GLN A 94 -14.40 -5.99 7.65
CA GLN A 94 -15.71 -6.23 8.25
C GLN A 94 -15.68 -6.44 9.77
N PHE A 95 -14.51 -6.74 10.33
CA PHE A 95 -14.35 -6.98 11.77
C PHE A 95 -13.75 -5.76 12.47
N THR A 96 -14.07 -5.58 13.75
CA THR A 96 -13.52 -4.49 14.56
C THR A 96 -13.03 -4.96 15.92
N SER A 97 -11.93 -4.36 16.41
CA SER A 97 -11.40 -4.57 17.76
C SER A 97 -11.84 -3.50 18.77
N ASN A 98 -12.75 -2.61 18.39
CA ASN A 98 -13.23 -1.53 19.26
C ASN A 98 -14.35 -1.97 20.23
N LEU A 99 -14.94 -3.15 20.00
CA LEU A 99 -15.93 -3.75 20.89
C LEU A 99 -15.18 -4.65 21.88
N PHE A 100 -15.38 -4.43 23.18
CA PHE A 100 -14.75 -5.16 24.29
C PHE A 100 -15.12 -6.65 24.39
N ASP A 101 -15.79 -7.20 23.38
CA ASP A 101 -16.21 -8.59 23.29
C ASP A 101 -15.59 -9.21 22.03
N LEU A 102 -14.27 -9.40 22.07
CA LEU A 102 -13.53 -10.14 21.04
C LEU A 102 -13.70 -11.63 21.32
N SER A 103 -14.61 -12.29 20.60
CA SER A 103 -14.62 -13.75 20.59
C SER A 103 -13.32 -14.26 19.98
N LEU A 104 -12.85 -15.44 20.42
CA LEU A 104 -11.67 -16.09 19.85
C LEU A 104 -11.83 -16.26 18.33
N ASP A 105 -13.04 -16.54 17.87
CA ASP A 105 -13.39 -16.68 16.45
C ASP A 105 -13.23 -15.37 15.68
N ALA A 106 -13.49 -14.22 16.31
CA ALA A 106 -13.27 -12.91 15.69
C ALA A 106 -11.78 -12.62 15.52
N ILE A 107 -10.90 -13.10 16.41
CA ILE A 107 -9.45 -12.93 16.29
C ILE A 107 -8.86 -13.93 15.28
N LEU A 108 -9.31 -15.18 15.34
CA LEU A 108 -8.76 -16.26 14.52
C LEU A 108 -9.40 -16.36 13.13
N GLY A 109 -10.61 -15.82 12.92
CA GLY A 109 -11.35 -15.95 11.66
C GLY A 109 -10.62 -15.40 10.43
N TYR A 110 -9.72 -14.43 10.61
CA TYR A 110 -8.81 -13.98 9.55
C TYR A 110 -7.75 -15.04 9.19
N TYR A 111 -7.24 -15.76 10.18
CA TYR A 111 -6.20 -16.79 10.00
C TYR A 111 -6.76 -18.14 9.53
N ILE A 112 -8.07 -18.38 9.70
CA ILE A 112 -8.75 -19.64 9.33
C ILE A 112 -9.53 -19.47 8.00
N GLN A 113 -9.08 -18.63 7.07
CA GLN A 113 -9.74 -18.59 5.76
C GLN A 113 -9.56 -19.95 5.05
N PRO A 114 -10.65 -20.66 4.70
CA PRO A 114 -10.54 -21.89 3.92
C PRO A 114 -9.98 -21.57 2.54
N HIS A 115 -9.03 -22.39 2.10
CA HIS A 115 -8.48 -22.38 0.75
C HIS A 115 -9.56 -22.63 -0.31
#